data_AF-A0A966XWY7-F1
#
_entry.id   AF-A0A966XWY7-F1
#
_cell.length_a   1.000
_cell.length_b   1.000
_cell.length_c   1.000
_cell.angle_alpha   90.00
_cell.angle_beta   90.00
_cell.angle_gamma   90.00
#
_symmetry.space_group_name_H-M   'P 1'
#
loop_
_entity.id
_entity.type
_entity.pdbx_description
1 polymer ?
#
loop_
_entity_poly.entity_id
_entity_poly.type
_entity_poly.pdbx_seq_one_letter_code
_entity_poly.pdbx_strand_id
1 'polypeptide(L)'
;ELLQNAHDPEQLQSAWLQLDPTDRNLPDVATEAARRLLQLDGEVELARSWLLPVWDSMVADPSTLAPVQRLQLIDALERSFAPAAGAPEPAWLTRIEQAQMRNPGDALLQYLAGVTCMRLRLWGKAQQLIKQSLPRLQDVSLQRNAWRALAELAEQRGDATAAAQAWREAAKR
;
A
#
# COMPACT_ATOMS: atom_id res chain seq x y z
N GLU A 1 17.75 -10.61 10.53
CA GLU A 1 17.97 -11.98 10.02
C GLU A 1 16.82 -12.95 10.36
N LEU A 2 16.33 -13.02 11.61
CA LEU A 2 15.24 -13.94 12.01
C LEU A 2 13.99 -13.93 11.11
N LEU A 3 13.45 -12.74 10.77
CA LEU A 3 12.28 -12.63 9.89
C LEU A 3 12.59 -12.98 8.42
N GLN A 4 13.80 -12.66 7.94
CA GLN A 4 14.22 -12.92 6.56
C GLN A 4 14.48 -14.40 6.30
N ASN A 5 14.89 -15.13 7.33
CA ASN A 5 15.18 -16.57 7.28
C ASN A 5 13.93 -17.45 7.38
N ALA A 6 12.74 -16.87 7.59
CA ALA A 6 11.49 -17.63 7.57
C ALA A 6 11.14 -18.05 6.13
N HIS A 7 10.90 -19.35 5.92
CA HIS A 7 10.60 -19.91 4.60
C HIS A 7 9.11 -20.18 4.38
N ASP A 8 8.30 -20.09 5.43
CA ASP A 8 6.85 -20.25 5.40
C ASP A 8 6.17 -19.27 6.38
N PRO A 9 4.84 -19.05 6.26
CA PRO A 9 4.11 -18.14 7.14
C PRO A 9 4.18 -18.53 8.63
N GLU A 10 4.23 -19.82 8.96
CA GLU A 10 4.22 -20.30 10.36
C GLU A 10 5.54 -19.96 11.06
N GLN A 11 6.67 -20.19 10.39
CA GLN A 11 8.01 -19.81 10.85
C GLN A 11 8.09 -18.30 11.06
N LEU A 12 7.54 -17.52 10.12
CA LEU A 12 7.54 -16.07 10.22
C LEU A 12 6.72 -15.58 11.41
N GLN A 13 5.53 -16.15 11.62
CA GLN A 13 4.68 -15.84 12.78
C GLN A 13 5.35 -16.22 14.09
N SER A 14 6.00 -17.38 14.16
CA SER A 14 6.78 -17.78 15.34
C SER A 14 7.91 -16.79 15.63
N ALA A 15 8.70 -16.43 14.61
CA ALA A 15 9.77 -15.44 14.75
C ALA A 15 9.22 -14.07 15.17
N TRP A 16 8.08 -13.65 14.63
CA TRP A 16 7.40 -12.41 15.02
C TRP A 16 6.98 -12.39 16.49
N LEU A 17 6.44 -13.51 17.00
CA LEU A 17 6.03 -13.63 18.40
C LEU A 17 7.20 -13.64 19.38
N GLN A 18 8.39 -14.04 18.94
CA GLN A 18 9.62 -14.00 19.73
C GLN A 18 10.19 -12.58 19.89
N LEU A 19 9.81 -11.63 19.03
CA LEU A 19 10.23 -10.24 19.15
C LEU A 19 9.52 -9.56 20.33
N ASP A 20 10.21 -8.63 20.97
CA ASP A 20 9.59 -7.79 21.99
C ASP A 20 8.46 -6.94 21.39
N PRO A 21 7.38 -6.65 22.14
CA PRO A 21 6.28 -5.83 21.63
C PRO A 21 6.70 -4.44 21.14
N THR A 22 7.75 -3.87 21.72
CA THR A 22 8.33 -2.59 21.27
C THR A 22 9.00 -2.72 19.90
N ASP A 23 9.73 -3.81 19.66
CA ASP A 23 10.44 -4.05 18.41
C ASP A 23 9.45 -4.34 17.27
N ARG A 24 8.35 -5.04 17.57
CA ARG A 24 7.24 -5.27 16.63
C ARG A 24 6.60 -3.98 16.13
N ASN A 25 6.69 -2.88 16.89
CA ASN A 25 6.15 -1.60 16.49
C ASN A 25 7.15 -0.71 15.74
N LEU A 26 8.41 -1.14 15.59
CA LEU A 26 9.38 -0.40 14.78
C LEU A 26 8.94 -0.43 13.30
N PRO A 27 8.89 0.72 12.60
CA PRO A 27 8.40 0.79 11.22
C PRO A 27 9.06 -0.21 10.27
N ASP A 28 10.39 -0.32 10.33
CA ASP A 28 11.17 -1.20 9.45
C ASP A 28 10.86 -2.69 9.73
N VAL A 29 10.72 -3.06 11.01
CA VAL A 29 10.47 -4.44 11.44
C VAL A 29 9.07 -4.88 11.04
N ALA A 30 8.05 -4.09 11.36
CA ALA A 30 6.66 -4.41 11.01
C ALA A 30 6.45 -4.45 9.49
N THR A 31 7.04 -3.50 8.77
CA THR A 31 6.90 -3.42 7.32
C THR A 31 7.58 -4.59 6.63
N GLU A 32 8.78 -4.95 7.07
CA GLU A 32 9.48 -6.11 6.51
C GLU A 32 8.78 -7.43 6.85
N ALA A 33 8.29 -7.59 8.08
CA ALA A 33 7.51 -8.76 8.46
C ALA A 33 6.23 -8.91 7.61
N ALA A 34 5.47 -7.82 7.44
CA ALA A 34 4.25 -7.83 6.63
C ALA A 34 4.56 -8.12 5.15
N ARG A 35 5.61 -7.52 4.58
CA ARG A 35 6.04 -7.80 3.19
C ARG A 35 6.45 -9.26 3.02
N ARG A 36 7.21 -9.82 3.98
CA ARG A 36 7.62 -11.22 3.94
C ARG A 36 6.41 -12.15 4.05
N LEU A 37 5.46 -11.85 4.92
CA LEU A 37 4.23 -12.64 5.06
C LEU A 37 3.45 -12.70 3.75
N LEU A 38 3.28 -11.55 3.09
CA LEU A 38 2.61 -11.47 1.79
C LEU A 38 3.37 -12.18 0.67
N GLN A 39 4.71 -12.21 0.72
CA GLN A 39 5.52 -12.97 -0.25
C GLN A 39 5.43 -14.49 -0.07
N LEU A 40 5.09 -14.94 1.15
CA LEU A 40 4.94 -16.34 1.50
C LEU A 40 3.46 -16.79 1.41
N ASP A 41 2.62 -16.01 0.74
CA ASP A 41 1.17 -16.25 0.60
C ASP A 41 0.46 -16.45 1.95
N GLY A 42 0.95 -15.78 3.00
CA GLY A 42 0.34 -15.80 4.33
C GLY A 42 -0.91 -14.92 4.45
N GLU A 43 -1.52 -14.92 5.62
CA GLU A 43 -2.76 -14.18 5.88
C GLU A 43 -2.60 -12.66 5.72
N VAL A 44 -3.40 -12.08 4.83
CA VAL A 44 -3.35 -10.65 4.52
C VAL A 44 -3.84 -9.82 5.70
N GLU A 45 -4.88 -10.28 6.38
CA GLU A 45 -5.42 -9.67 7.60
C GLU A 45 -4.35 -9.55 8.68
N LEU A 46 -3.53 -10.60 8.84
CA LEU A 46 -2.42 -10.62 9.77
C LEU A 46 -1.34 -9.61 9.36
N ALA A 47 -0.96 -9.54 8.08
CA ALA A 47 -0.02 -8.54 7.58
C ALA A 47 -0.52 -7.11 7.86
N ARG A 48 -1.81 -6.84 7.60
CA ARG A 48 -2.43 -5.54 7.90
C ARG A 48 -2.45 -5.24 9.40
N SER A 49 -2.65 -6.25 10.25
CA SER A 49 -2.60 -6.08 11.70
C SER A 49 -1.21 -5.66 12.20
N TRP A 50 -0.14 -6.14 11.58
CA TRP A 50 1.24 -5.75 11.93
C TRP A 50 1.57 -4.34 11.46
N LEU A 51 1.01 -3.90 10.33
CA LEU A 51 1.18 -2.54 9.80
C LEU A 51 0.35 -1.49 10.55
N LEU A 52 -0.71 -1.90 11.25
CA LEU A 52 -1.69 -1.01 11.87
C LEU A 52 -1.08 -0.04 12.90
N PRO A 53 -0.21 -0.47 13.84
CA PRO A 53 0.43 0.44 14.80
C PRO A 53 1.35 1.47 14.15
N VAL A 54 2.08 1.06 13.10
CA VAL A 54 2.97 1.94 12.34
C VAL A 54 2.16 2.99 11.57
N TRP A 55 1.04 2.58 10.97
CA TRP A 55 0.09 3.50 10.37
C TRP A 55 -0.48 4.50 11.37
N ASP A 56 -0.91 4.05 12.56
CA ASP A 56 -1.44 4.94 13.61
C ASP A 56 -0.42 6.01 13.99
N SER A 57 0.84 5.61 14.20
CA SER A 57 1.93 6.53 14.51
C SER A 57 2.12 7.57 13.42
N MET A 58 2.16 7.16 12.14
CA MET A 58 2.31 8.05 10.99
C MET A 58 1.15 9.07 10.88
N VAL A 59 -0.09 8.63 11.11
CA VAL A 59 -1.28 9.49 11.00
C VAL A 59 -1.40 10.44 12.18
N ALA A 60 -0.98 10.02 13.38
CA ALA A 60 -0.95 10.86 14.57
C ALA A 60 0.09 11.98 14.45
N ASP A 61 1.29 11.65 13.98
CA ASP A 61 2.37 12.61 13.75
C ASP A 61 3.17 12.21 12.50
N PRO A 62 3.05 12.96 11.39
CA PRO A 62 3.76 12.68 10.15
C PRO A 62 5.30 12.72 10.24
N SER A 63 5.86 13.26 11.33
CA SER A 63 7.31 13.33 11.57
C SER A 63 7.89 12.06 12.21
N THR A 64 7.04 11.14 12.67
CA THR A 64 7.44 9.89 13.34
C THR A 64 8.13 8.89 12.39
N LEU A 65 7.81 8.95 11.09
CA LEU A 65 8.41 8.09 10.08
C LEU A 65 9.28 8.91 9.14
N ALA A 66 10.50 8.41 8.89
CA ALA A 66 11.35 8.94 7.83
C ALA A 66 10.68 8.76 6.45
N PRO A 67 11.01 9.58 5.43
CA PRO A 67 10.39 9.49 4.11
C PRO A 67 10.45 8.09 3.48
N VAL A 68 11.57 7.38 3.65
CA VAL A 68 11.75 6.01 3.16
C VAL A 68 10.81 5.02 3.87
N GLN A 69 10.60 5.17 5.18
CA GLN A 69 9.74 4.30 5.97
C GLN A 69 8.27 4.50 5.59
N ARG A 70 7.87 5.75 5.32
CA ARG A 70 6.54 6.06 4.79
C ARG A 70 6.31 5.39 3.44
N LEU A 71 7.29 5.45 2.54
CA LEU A 71 7.19 4.77 1.25
C LEU A 71 7.06 3.25 1.40
N GLN A 72 7.87 2.64 2.27
CA GLN A 72 7.81 1.20 2.53
C GLN A 72 6.47 0.77 3.13
N LEU A 73 5.92 1.54 4.08
CA LEU A 73 4.60 1.30 4.67
C LEU A 73 3.50 1.33 3.58
N ILE A 74 3.54 2.34 2.71
CA ILE A 74 2.56 2.51 1.63
C ILE A 74 2.67 1.38 0.59
N ASP A 75 3.88 0.97 0.20
CA ASP A 75 4.11 -0.19 -0.68
C ASP A 75 3.58 -1.50 -0.04
N ALA A 76 3.83 -1.71 1.26
CA ALA A 76 3.33 -2.89 1.96
C ALA A 76 1.80 -2.92 2.05
N LEU A 77 1.16 -1.78 2.34
CA LEU A 77 -0.29 -1.66 2.34
C LEU A 77 -0.88 -1.85 0.94
N GLU A 78 -0.29 -1.26 -0.09
CA GLU A 78 -0.71 -1.45 -1.48
C GLU A 78 -0.71 -2.94 -1.86
N ARG A 79 0.36 -3.67 -1.53
CA ARG A 79 0.46 -5.12 -1.77
C ARG A 79 -0.61 -5.91 -1.02
N SER A 80 -0.90 -5.52 0.23
CA SER A 80 -1.97 -6.15 1.02
C SER A 80 -3.37 -5.92 0.42
N PHE A 81 -3.50 -5.00 -0.52
CA PHE A 81 -4.73 -4.75 -1.27
C PHE A 81 -4.70 -5.34 -2.68
N ALA A 82 -3.72 -6.19 -3.04
CA ALA A 82 -3.67 -6.82 -4.36
C ALA A 82 -4.94 -7.64 -4.67
N PRO A 83 -5.33 -7.87 -5.94
CA PRO A 83 -6.56 -8.60 -6.27
C PRO A 83 -6.61 -10.01 -5.64
N ALA A 84 -5.46 -10.67 -5.55
CA ALA A 84 -5.32 -11.99 -4.96
C ALA A 84 -5.67 -12.03 -3.46
N ALA A 85 -5.56 -10.88 -2.78
CA ALA A 85 -5.90 -10.71 -1.37
C ALA A 85 -7.41 -10.50 -1.12
N GLY A 86 -8.22 -10.47 -2.18
CA GLY A 86 -9.64 -10.12 -2.07
C GLY A 86 -9.87 -8.62 -1.86
N ALA A 87 -11.13 -8.26 -1.56
CA ALA A 87 -11.49 -6.88 -1.30
C ALA A 87 -10.99 -6.45 0.09
N PRO A 88 -10.41 -5.25 0.24
CA PRO A 88 -10.02 -4.75 1.55
C PRO A 88 -11.25 -4.58 2.45
N GLU A 89 -11.07 -4.83 3.74
CA GLU A 89 -12.09 -4.56 4.74
C GLU A 89 -12.52 -3.08 4.69
N PRO A 90 -13.82 -2.75 4.82
CA PRO A 90 -14.30 -1.37 4.77
C PRO A 90 -13.60 -0.43 5.76
N ALA A 91 -13.17 -0.94 6.91
CA ALA A 91 -12.44 -0.19 7.93
C ALA A 91 -11.13 0.42 7.38
N TRP A 92 -10.43 -0.29 6.50
CA TRP A 92 -9.20 0.21 5.88
C TRP A 92 -9.46 1.38 4.92
N LEU A 93 -10.55 1.33 4.14
CA LEU A 93 -10.95 2.48 3.32
C LEU A 93 -11.21 3.70 4.19
N THR A 94 -12.07 3.58 5.21
CA THR A 94 -12.41 4.69 6.10
C THR A 94 -11.17 5.29 6.75
N ARG A 95 -10.23 4.44 7.18
CA ARG A 95 -8.98 4.85 7.82
C ARG A 95 -8.06 5.64 6.88
N ILE A 96 -7.92 5.18 5.64
CA ILE A 96 -7.09 5.84 4.62
C ILE A 96 -7.73 7.18 4.21
N GLU A 97 -9.05 7.22 4.03
CA GLU A 97 -9.77 8.45 3.69
C GLU A 97 -9.65 9.50 4.80
N GLN A 98 -9.78 9.10 6.07
CA GLN A 98 -9.59 10.02 7.19
C GLN A 98 -8.17 10.61 7.22
N ALA A 99 -7.15 9.80 7.00
CA ALA A 99 -5.77 10.28 6.91
C ALA A 99 -5.58 11.26 5.73
N GLN A 100 -6.13 10.92 4.56
CA GLN A 100 -6.07 11.77 3.37
C GLN A 100 -6.82 13.10 3.56
N MET A 101 -7.96 13.10 4.25
CA MET A 101 -8.72 14.31 4.56
C MET A 101 -7.97 15.24 5.53
N ARG A 102 -7.23 14.68 6.49
CA ARG A 102 -6.38 15.45 7.41
C ARG A 102 -5.15 16.03 6.72
N ASN A 103 -4.64 15.36 5.68
CA ASN A 103 -3.47 15.80 4.93
C ASN A 103 -3.68 15.70 3.41
N PRO A 104 -4.49 16.59 2.81
CA PRO A 104 -4.82 16.53 1.38
C PRO A 104 -3.60 16.82 0.46
N GLY A 105 -2.54 17.42 1.01
CA GLY A 105 -1.29 17.67 0.30
C GLY A 105 -0.42 16.42 0.10
N ASP A 106 -0.68 15.36 0.86
CA ASP A 106 0.13 14.14 0.84
C ASP A 106 -0.20 13.25 -0.37
N ALA A 107 0.74 13.21 -1.32
CA ALA A 107 0.60 12.42 -2.53
C ALA A 107 0.57 10.90 -2.27
N LEU A 108 1.23 10.41 -1.22
CA LEU A 108 1.26 8.99 -0.88
C LEU A 108 -0.08 8.54 -0.33
N LEU A 109 -0.67 9.31 0.59
CA LEU A 109 -2.01 9.02 1.12
C LEU A 109 -3.07 9.12 0.02
N GLN A 110 -2.95 10.11 -0.86
CA GLN A 110 -3.86 10.25 -1.99
C GLN A 110 -3.73 9.10 -3.00
N TYR A 111 -2.51 8.64 -3.27
CA TYR A 111 -2.27 7.46 -4.09
C TYR A 111 -2.90 6.20 -3.47
N LEU A 112 -2.63 5.94 -2.19
CA LEU A 112 -3.14 4.76 -1.49
C LEU A 112 -4.68 4.77 -1.46
N ALA A 113 -5.31 5.91 -1.17
CA ALA A 113 -6.76 6.08 -1.23
C ALA A 113 -7.32 5.72 -2.62
N GLY A 114 -6.62 6.13 -3.68
CA GLY A 114 -6.97 5.79 -5.06
C GLY A 114 -6.90 4.28 -5.35
N VAL A 115 -5.84 3.61 -4.90
CA VAL A 115 -5.70 2.15 -5.02
C VAL A 115 -6.80 1.42 -4.26
N THR A 116 -7.07 1.79 -3.00
CA THR A 116 -8.14 1.17 -2.21
C THR A 116 -9.52 1.39 -2.86
N CYS A 117 -9.79 2.60 -3.37
CA CYS A 117 -11.01 2.88 -4.14
C CYS A 117 -11.14 1.98 -5.37
N MET A 118 -10.03 1.71 -6.07
CA MET A 118 -10.01 0.82 -7.24
C MET A 118 -10.42 -0.60 -6.84
N ARG A 119 -9.89 -1.12 -5.72
CA ARG A 119 -10.25 -2.46 -5.22
C ARG A 119 -11.71 -2.59 -4.81
N LEU A 120 -12.31 -1.49 -4.35
CA LEU A 120 -13.72 -1.41 -3.99
C LEU A 120 -14.63 -1.03 -5.17
N ARG A 121 -14.09 -1.06 -6.41
CA ARG A 121 -14.82 -0.76 -7.66
C ARG A 121 -15.39 0.66 -7.72
N LEU A 122 -14.80 1.60 -6.98
CA LEU A 122 -15.13 3.02 -7.00
C LEU A 122 -14.34 3.74 -8.09
N TRP A 123 -14.54 3.32 -9.34
CA TRP A 123 -13.65 3.62 -10.48
C TRP A 123 -13.42 5.12 -10.73
N GLY A 124 -14.47 5.94 -10.68
CA GLY A 124 -14.36 7.39 -10.91
C GLY A 124 -13.50 8.08 -9.86
N LYS A 125 -13.72 7.74 -8.58
CA LYS A 125 -12.94 8.27 -7.45
C LYS A 125 -11.50 7.77 -7.49
N ALA A 126 -11.30 6.48 -7.78
CA ALA A 126 -9.98 5.89 -7.94
C ALA A 126 -9.16 6.62 -9.02
N GLN A 127 -9.73 6.80 -10.22
CA GLN A 127 -9.07 7.48 -11.32
C GLN A 127 -8.69 8.92 -10.96
N GLN A 128 -9.60 9.66 -10.33
CA GLN A 128 -9.36 11.04 -9.91
C GLN A 128 -8.21 11.11 -8.90
N LEU A 129 -8.23 10.28 -7.86
CA LEU A 129 -7.22 10.29 -6.80
C LEU A 129 -5.84 9.92 -7.36
N ILE A 130 -5.75 8.86 -8.17
CA ILE A 130 -4.48 8.40 -8.75
C ILE A 130 -3.90 9.43 -9.73
N LYS A 131 -4.73 10.05 -10.59
CA LYS A 131 -4.26 11.11 -11.50
C LYS A 131 -3.70 12.32 -10.76
N GLN A 132 -4.32 12.68 -9.63
CA GLN A 132 -3.91 13.84 -8.83
C GLN A 132 -2.69 13.57 -7.93
N SER A 133 -2.43 12.31 -7.56
CA SER A 133 -1.21 11.96 -6.81
C SER A 133 0.01 11.89 -7.74
N LEU A 134 -0.16 11.37 -8.96
CA LEU A 134 0.92 11.03 -9.88
C LEU A 134 1.99 12.12 -10.08
N PRO A 135 1.67 13.42 -10.32
CA PRO A 135 2.68 14.45 -10.52
C PRO A 135 3.53 14.76 -9.29
N ARG A 136 3.04 14.39 -8.09
CA ARG A 136 3.69 14.65 -6.79
C ARG A 136 4.36 13.42 -6.20
N LEU A 137 4.14 12.22 -6.77
CA LEU A 137 4.86 11.02 -6.38
C LEU A 137 6.33 11.19 -6.77
N GLN A 138 7.24 10.95 -5.84
CA GLN A 138 8.69 11.03 -6.09
C GLN A 138 9.29 9.64 -6.40
N ASP A 139 8.70 8.59 -5.84
CA ASP A 139 9.17 7.22 -6.05
C ASP A 139 8.76 6.67 -7.42
N VAL A 140 9.75 6.16 -8.16
CA VAL A 140 9.57 5.65 -9.53
C VAL A 140 8.71 4.39 -9.55
N SER A 141 8.81 3.52 -8.53
CA SER A 141 8.02 2.30 -8.46
C SER A 141 6.55 2.60 -8.20
N LEU A 142 6.24 3.55 -7.30
CA LEU A 142 4.86 4.00 -7.07
C LEU A 142 4.29 4.73 -8.29
N GLN A 143 5.07 5.55 -8.99
CA GLN A 143 4.64 6.15 -10.26
C GLN A 143 4.30 5.09 -11.30
N ARG A 144 5.12 4.04 -11.42
CA ARG A 144 4.87 2.90 -12.30
C ARG A 144 3.54 2.22 -11.92
N ASN A 145 3.34 1.90 -10.65
CA ASN A 145 2.12 1.25 -10.17
C ASN A 145 0.87 2.13 -10.39
N ALA A 146 0.97 3.43 -10.14
CA ALA A 146 -0.10 4.39 -10.42
C ALA A 146 -0.48 4.42 -11.91
N TRP A 147 0.49 4.39 -12.82
CA TRP A 147 0.21 4.29 -14.25
C TRP A 147 -0.43 2.96 -14.64
N ARG A 148 0.00 1.83 -14.06
CA ARG A 148 -0.64 0.53 -14.26
C ARG A 148 -2.10 0.55 -13.81
N ALA A 149 -2.37 1.10 -12.64
CA ALA A 149 -3.73 1.25 -12.12
C ALA A 149 -4.60 2.14 -13.04
N LEU A 150 -4.04 3.22 -13.61
CA LEU A 150 -4.76 4.05 -14.59
C LEU A 150 -5.03 3.31 -15.90
N ALA A 151 -4.13 2.43 -16.33
CA ALA A 151 -4.33 1.58 -17.50
C ALA A 151 -5.46 0.58 -17.26
N GLU A 152 -5.42 -0.15 -16.14
CA GLU A 152 -6.49 -1.07 -15.72
C GLU A 152 -7.85 -0.36 -15.66
N LEU A 153 -7.92 0.84 -15.07
CA LEU A 153 -9.13 1.65 -15.02
C LEU A 153 -9.65 2.06 -16.40
N ALA A 154 -8.75 2.31 -17.36
CA ALA A 154 -9.13 2.66 -18.72
C ALA A 154 -9.64 1.43 -19.50
N GLU A 155 -9.02 0.26 -19.31
CA GLU A 155 -9.47 -1.01 -19.89
C GLU A 155 -10.88 -1.38 -19.42
N GLN A 156 -11.16 -1.24 -18.12
CA GLN A 156 -12.50 -1.47 -17.56
C GLN A 156 -13.59 -0.56 -18.17
N ARG A 157 -13.19 0.60 -18.72
CA ARG A 157 -14.08 1.56 -19.38
C ARG A 157 -14.14 1.39 -20.90
N GLY A 158 -13.40 0.44 -21.47
CA GLY A 158 -13.29 0.24 -22.92
C GLY A 158 -12.47 1.32 -23.64
N ASP A 159 -11.71 2.15 -22.92
CA ASP A 159 -10.87 3.19 -23.51
C ASP A 159 -9.47 2.63 -23.81
N ALA A 160 -9.36 1.89 -24.92
CA ALA A 160 -8.13 1.24 -25.35
C ALA A 160 -6.98 2.23 -25.61
N THR A 161 -7.29 3.46 -26.04
CA THR A 161 -6.29 4.48 -26.31
C THR A 161 -5.66 4.98 -25.02
N ALA A 162 -6.49 5.34 -24.03
CA ALA A 162 -6.00 5.77 -22.72
C ALA A 162 -5.25 4.64 -22.00
N ALA A 163 -5.74 3.39 -22.10
CA ALA A 163 -5.06 2.22 -21.55
C ALA A 163 -3.66 2.03 -22.14
N ALA A 164 -3.55 2.03 -23.48
CA ALA A 164 -2.27 1.89 -24.16
C ALA A 164 -1.29 3.01 -23.81
N GLN A 165 -1.77 4.25 -23.67
CA GLN A 165 -0.94 5.37 -23.24
C GLN A 165 -0.44 5.19 -21.80
N ALA A 166 -1.32 4.80 -20.88
CA ALA A 166 -0.96 4.57 -19.48
C ALA A 166 0.02 3.39 -19.32
N TRP A 167 -0.15 2.29 -20.07
CA TRP A 167 0.81 1.18 -20.10
C TRP A 167 2.18 1.61 -20.59
N ARG A 168 2.25 2.45 -21.64
CA ARG A 168 3.53 3.01 -22.12
C ARG A 168 4.20 3.88 -21.06
N GLU A 169 3.45 4.72 -20.37
CA GLU A 169 4.01 5.53 -19.28
C GLU A 169 4.50 4.67 -18.11
N ALA A 170 3.76 3.61 -17.75
CA ALA A 170 4.22 2.64 -16.76
C ALA A 170 5.54 1.98 -17.18
N ALA A 171 5.68 1.58 -18.45
CA ALA A 171 6.89 0.92 -18.94
C ALA A 171 8.14 1.82 -19.02
N LYS A 172 7.97 3.15 -19.07
CA LYS A 172 9.07 4.13 -19.11
C LYS A 172 9.69 4.43 -17.74
N ARG A 173 8.99 4.09 -16.66
CA ARG A 173 9.42 4.31 -15.28
C ARG A 173 10.08 3.05 -14.76
#